data_AF-A0A1V5Z3F2-F1
#
_entry.id   AF-A0A1V5Z3F2-F1
#
_cell.length_a   1.000
_cell.length_b   1.000
_cell.length_c   1.000
_cell.angle_alpha   90.00
_cell.angle_beta   90.00
_cell.angle_gamma   90.00
#
_symmetry.space_group_name_H-M   'P 1'
#
loop_
_entity.id
_entity.type
_entity.pdbx_description
1 polymer ?
#
loop_
_entity_poly.entity_id
_entity_poly.type
_entity_poly.pdbx_seq_one_letter_code
_entity_poly.pdbx_strand_id
1 'polypeptide(L)'
;MASRLFVWGAAFVVLAGQAWAQPSYLVPLLNEIERTNPASFYTVTFRLYERVGAGVYSPEDLRFLGTALLRRAEASPELLPVVLPLLGQMNVPETVSPIMTHARSSDQAVRTAAYQALGWMGDERALPLLTARSRQERPAASAEERFMIEYATRSIQLKARLRRMPAGDQFALVRNTLLTEPNWLVRGDIARMLSKRAGADVWTVLFDSYERWASTPQYVQMIGEVLGQRYRFDPTGYIAAVKRRPPETRLYALERISDFPHISDMGAIMDVSETDADAMVRERATILLGKLLNR
;
A
#
# COMPACT_ATOMS: atom_id res chain seq x y z
N MET A 1 7.61 36.88 6.70
CA MET A 1 7.19 36.18 7.95
C MET A 1 5.81 35.54 7.81
N ALA A 2 4.79 36.26 7.32
CA ALA A 2 3.43 35.72 7.14
C ALA A 2 3.35 34.49 6.20
N SER A 3 4.13 34.45 5.11
CA SER A 3 4.17 33.30 4.20
C SER A 3 4.73 32.02 4.83
N ARG A 4 5.75 32.14 5.70
CA ARG A 4 6.33 30.99 6.43
C ARG A 4 5.36 30.44 7.47
N LEU A 5 4.67 31.31 8.21
CA LEU A 5 3.64 30.89 9.19
C LEU A 5 2.47 30.16 8.51
N PHE A 6 2.05 30.61 7.32
CA PHE A 6 1.02 29.93 6.53
C PHE A 6 1.49 28.55 6.03
N VAL A 7 2.74 28.44 5.56
CA VAL A 7 3.30 27.16 5.08
C VAL A 7 3.49 26.15 6.22
N TRP A 8 3.91 26.58 7.41
CA TRP A 8 4.00 25.69 8.58
C TRP A 8 2.60 25.32 9.12
N GLY A 9 1.63 26.22 9.05
CA GLY A 9 0.22 25.91 9.32
C GLY A 9 -0.31 24.86 8.34
N ALA A 10 -0.07 25.01 7.03
CA ALA A 10 -0.46 24.04 6.02
C ALA A 10 0.29 22.70 6.16
N ALA A 11 1.59 22.73 6.48
CA ALA A 11 2.37 21.52 6.81
C ALA A 11 1.76 20.80 8.01
N PHE A 12 1.44 21.53 9.08
CA PHE A 12 0.81 20.99 10.27
C PHE A 12 -0.58 20.41 9.96
N VAL A 13 -1.41 21.07 9.16
CA VAL A 13 -2.73 20.56 8.76
C VAL A 13 -2.63 19.33 7.84
N VAL A 14 -1.65 19.29 6.92
CA VAL A 14 -1.38 18.13 6.06
C VAL A 14 -0.83 16.96 6.88
N LEU A 15 0.06 17.22 7.85
CA LEU A 15 0.67 16.23 8.76
C LEU A 15 -0.31 15.74 9.84
N ALA A 16 -1.22 16.59 10.32
CA ALA A 16 -2.24 16.27 11.32
C ALA A 16 -3.48 15.59 10.73
N GLY A 17 -3.54 15.39 9.41
CA GLY A 17 -4.65 14.67 8.76
C GLY A 17 -5.96 15.46 8.63
N GLN A 18 -5.95 16.76 8.94
CA GLN A 18 -7.17 17.56 9.16
C GLN A 18 -7.65 18.38 7.95
N ALA A 19 -6.92 18.47 6.83
CA ALA A 19 -7.47 19.09 5.61
C ALA A 19 -7.08 18.45 4.27
N TRP A 20 -8.04 18.55 3.35
CA TRP A 20 -8.04 18.21 1.94
C TRP A 20 -7.22 19.24 1.15
N ALA A 21 -5.90 19.19 1.24
CA ALA A 21 -5.06 20.12 0.48
C ALA A 21 -5.16 19.80 -1.02
N GLN A 22 -5.67 20.74 -1.82
CA GLN A 22 -5.62 20.61 -3.29
C GLN A 22 -4.16 20.44 -3.74
N PRO A 23 -3.90 19.69 -4.81
CA PRO A 23 -2.55 19.52 -5.36
C PRO A 23 -1.75 20.80 -5.59
N SER A 24 -2.45 21.85 -6.02
CA SER A 24 -1.91 23.19 -6.24
C SER A 24 -1.26 23.78 -4.98
N TYR A 25 -1.75 23.41 -3.78
CA TYR A 25 -1.16 23.81 -2.50
C TYR A 25 -0.06 22.85 -2.02
N LEU A 26 -0.10 21.59 -2.44
CA LEU A 26 0.91 20.60 -2.07
C LEU A 26 2.26 20.85 -2.74
N VAL A 27 2.28 21.27 -4.01
CA VAL A 27 3.55 21.51 -4.71
C VAL A 27 4.37 22.65 -4.07
N PRO A 28 3.82 23.84 -3.76
CA PRO A 28 4.54 24.87 -3.02
C PRO A 28 4.98 24.43 -1.61
N LEU A 29 4.16 23.63 -0.94
CA LEU A 29 4.48 23.08 0.37
C LEU A 29 5.69 22.14 0.31
N LEU A 30 5.71 21.23 -0.67
CA LEU A 30 6.84 20.35 -0.91
C LEU A 30 8.13 21.15 -1.19
N ASN A 31 8.03 22.23 -1.97
CA ASN A 31 9.17 23.11 -2.27
C ASN A 31 9.76 23.75 -1.01
N GLU A 32 8.93 24.28 -0.11
CA GLU A 32 9.42 24.91 1.12
C GLU A 32 9.93 23.87 2.13
N ILE A 33 9.29 22.70 2.23
CA ILE A 33 9.73 21.63 3.14
C ILE A 33 11.09 21.11 2.73
N GLU A 34 11.33 20.85 1.44
CA GLU A 34 12.64 20.41 0.99
C GLU A 34 13.73 21.47 1.23
N ARG A 35 13.43 22.75 0.97
CA ARG A 35 14.37 23.85 1.18
C ARG A 35 14.75 24.01 2.66
N THR A 36 13.85 23.70 3.58
CA THR A 36 14.01 23.98 5.01
C THR A 36 14.38 22.75 5.83
N ASN A 37 13.92 21.56 5.43
CA ASN A 37 14.13 20.31 6.12
C ASN A 37 13.94 19.11 5.16
N PRO A 38 14.98 18.73 4.39
CA PRO A 38 14.93 17.60 3.47
C PRO A 38 14.48 16.28 4.12
N ALA A 39 14.79 16.06 5.41
CA ALA A 39 14.35 14.86 6.13
C ALA A 39 12.81 14.78 6.25
N SER A 40 12.12 15.91 6.30
CA SER A 40 10.65 15.97 6.34
C SER A 40 10.00 15.62 4.99
N PHE A 41 10.75 15.69 3.88
CA PHE A 41 10.25 15.30 2.56
C PHE A 41 9.82 13.83 2.54
N TYR A 42 10.57 12.96 3.23
CA TYR A 42 10.22 11.55 3.40
C TYR A 42 8.88 11.36 4.10
N THR A 43 8.67 12.04 5.23
CA THR A 43 7.41 11.99 6.00
C THR A 43 6.23 12.49 5.17
N VAL A 44 6.40 13.56 4.41
CA VAL A 44 5.33 14.10 3.56
C VAL A 44 5.02 13.16 2.40
N THR A 45 6.05 12.59 1.76
CA THR A 45 5.86 11.59 0.70
C THR A 45 5.08 10.39 1.24
N PHE A 46 5.44 9.89 2.43
CA PHE A 46 4.72 8.81 3.10
C PHE A 46 3.23 9.15 3.32
N ARG A 47 2.91 10.34 3.86
CA ARG A 47 1.52 10.79 4.01
C ARG A 47 0.79 10.92 2.67
N LEU A 48 1.51 11.31 1.62
CA LEU A 48 0.95 11.40 0.28
C LEU A 48 0.62 10.02 -0.27
N TYR A 49 1.47 9.01 -0.05
CA TYR A 49 1.16 7.61 -0.37
C TYR A 49 -0.15 7.16 0.27
N GLU A 50 -0.33 7.37 1.56
CA GLU A 50 -1.56 6.98 2.28
C GLU A 50 -2.80 7.63 1.63
N ARG A 51 -2.71 8.92 1.30
CA ARG A 51 -3.81 9.67 0.68
C ARG A 51 -4.12 9.25 -0.75
N VAL A 52 -3.10 8.95 -1.54
CA VAL A 52 -3.25 8.39 -2.89
C VAL A 52 -4.00 7.05 -2.80
N GLY A 53 -3.65 6.18 -1.86
CA GLY A 53 -4.36 4.91 -1.63
C GLY A 53 -5.82 5.09 -1.23
N ALA A 54 -6.10 6.11 -0.40
CA ALA A 54 -7.46 6.49 -0.02
C ALA A 54 -8.31 7.03 -1.18
N GLY A 55 -7.71 7.34 -2.33
CA GLY A 55 -8.43 7.84 -3.51
C GLY A 55 -8.95 9.27 -3.33
N VAL A 56 -8.24 10.08 -2.53
CA VAL A 56 -8.62 11.47 -2.23
C VAL A 56 -8.46 12.40 -3.46
N TYR A 57 -7.52 12.09 -4.35
CA TYR A 57 -7.18 12.91 -5.51
C TYR A 57 -7.86 12.43 -6.77
N SER A 58 -8.28 13.38 -7.62
CA SER A 58 -8.79 13.08 -8.96
C SER A 58 -7.64 12.59 -9.88
N PRO A 59 -7.96 11.96 -11.03
CA PRO A 59 -6.93 11.58 -12.00
C PRO A 59 -6.11 12.76 -12.53
N GLU A 60 -6.72 13.94 -12.68
CA GLU A 60 -6.04 15.17 -13.11
C GLU A 60 -5.08 15.69 -12.04
N ASP A 61 -5.52 15.65 -10.78
CA ASP A 61 -4.72 15.99 -9.61
C ASP A 61 -3.49 15.10 -9.48
N LEU A 62 -3.67 13.78 -9.64
CA LEU A 62 -2.58 12.80 -9.63
C LEU A 62 -1.59 13.04 -10.78
N ARG A 63 -2.09 13.36 -11.98
CA ARG A 63 -1.24 13.70 -13.13
C ARG A 63 -0.41 14.95 -12.86
N PHE A 64 -1.03 16.02 -12.35
CA PHE A 64 -0.36 17.27 -12.01
C PHE A 64 0.74 17.03 -10.96
N LEU A 65 0.39 16.37 -9.85
CA LEU A 65 1.34 16.02 -8.79
C LEU A 65 2.47 15.14 -9.30
N GLY A 66 2.15 14.12 -10.09
CA GLY A 66 3.14 13.15 -10.57
C GLY A 66 4.18 13.81 -11.45
N THR A 67 3.75 14.69 -12.35
CA THR A 67 4.65 15.45 -13.23
C THR A 67 5.54 16.41 -12.42
N ALA A 68 4.96 17.10 -11.43
CA ALA A 68 5.70 18.03 -10.57
C ALA A 68 6.76 17.30 -9.70
N LEU A 69 6.38 16.17 -9.11
CA LEU A 69 7.27 15.34 -8.29
C LEU A 69 8.42 14.76 -9.11
N LEU A 70 8.14 14.23 -10.30
CA LEU A 70 9.17 13.68 -11.19
C LEU A 70 10.20 14.75 -11.56
N ARG A 71 9.74 15.90 -12.08
CA ARG A 71 10.62 17.01 -12.45
C ARG A 71 11.50 17.44 -11.27
N ARG A 72 10.95 17.40 -10.05
CA ARG A 72 11.68 17.76 -8.85
C ARG A 72 12.77 16.74 -8.52
N ALA A 73 12.45 15.45 -8.58
CA ALA A 73 13.41 14.38 -8.36
C ALA A 73 14.51 14.32 -9.43
N GLU A 74 14.20 14.74 -10.66
CA GLU A 74 15.23 14.90 -11.70
C GLU A 74 16.21 16.06 -11.40
N ALA A 75 15.74 17.12 -10.72
CA ALA A 75 16.60 18.21 -10.26
C ALA A 75 17.34 17.91 -8.94
N SER A 76 16.86 16.94 -8.17
CA SER A 76 17.40 16.49 -6.88
C SER A 76 17.43 14.95 -6.84
N PRO A 77 18.44 14.31 -7.46
CA PRO A 77 18.49 12.86 -7.66
C PRO A 77 18.38 12.03 -6.37
N GLU A 78 18.76 12.59 -5.23
CA GLU A 78 18.60 12.00 -3.89
C GLU A 78 17.13 11.69 -3.53
N LEU A 79 16.17 12.32 -4.21
CA LEU A 79 14.74 12.09 -4.01
C LEU A 79 14.19 10.96 -4.88
N LEU A 80 14.90 10.55 -5.94
CA LEU A 80 14.43 9.52 -6.86
C LEU A 80 14.02 8.21 -6.16
N PRO A 81 14.77 7.66 -5.18
CA PRO A 81 14.38 6.43 -4.51
C PRO A 81 13.01 6.49 -3.81
N VAL A 82 12.57 7.69 -3.43
CA VAL A 82 11.33 7.92 -2.67
C VAL A 82 10.18 8.40 -3.56
N VAL A 83 10.50 9.19 -4.58
CA VAL A 83 9.52 9.71 -5.54
C VAL A 83 9.10 8.65 -6.54
N LEU A 84 10.02 7.83 -7.08
CA LEU A 84 9.68 6.86 -8.12
C LEU A 84 8.57 5.89 -7.68
N PRO A 85 8.62 5.26 -6.50
CA PRO A 85 7.53 4.37 -6.11
C PRO A 85 6.23 5.18 -5.89
N LEU A 86 6.27 6.45 -5.52
CA LEU A 86 5.07 7.27 -5.32
C LEU A 86 4.38 7.49 -6.65
N LEU A 87 5.14 7.78 -7.70
CA LEU A 87 4.63 7.86 -9.07
C LEU A 87 3.98 6.54 -9.52
N GLY A 88 4.57 5.41 -9.12
CA GLY A 88 4.01 4.09 -9.38
C GLY A 88 2.66 3.88 -8.69
N GLN A 89 2.54 4.25 -7.42
CA GLN A 89 1.27 4.15 -6.67
C GLN A 89 0.20 5.12 -7.16
N MET A 90 0.61 6.31 -7.60
CA MET A 90 -0.27 7.28 -8.24
C MET A 90 -0.75 6.82 -9.62
N ASN A 91 -0.09 5.81 -10.20
CA ASN A 91 -0.41 5.20 -11.48
C ASN A 91 -0.56 6.23 -12.62
N VAL A 92 0.42 7.13 -12.74
CA VAL A 92 0.44 8.21 -13.75
C VAL A 92 1.08 7.70 -15.05
N PRO A 93 0.31 7.36 -16.11
CA PRO A 93 0.85 6.64 -17.27
C PRO A 93 1.97 7.38 -18.02
N GLU A 94 2.00 8.71 -17.93
CA GLU A 94 3.00 9.57 -18.56
C GLU A 94 4.40 9.38 -17.94
N THR A 95 4.48 8.90 -16.70
CA THR A 95 5.77 8.70 -16.01
C THR A 95 6.43 7.36 -16.33
N VAL A 96 5.76 6.45 -17.07
CA VAL A 96 6.34 5.14 -17.43
C VAL A 96 7.68 5.30 -18.16
N SER A 97 7.74 6.16 -19.18
CA SER A 97 8.97 6.34 -19.97
C SER A 97 10.12 6.94 -19.13
N PRO A 98 9.91 8.02 -18.35
CA PRO A 98 10.90 8.49 -17.37
C PRO A 98 11.35 7.42 -16.36
N ILE A 99 10.41 6.68 -15.77
CA ILE A 99 10.74 5.61 -14.80
C ILE A 99 11.58 4.52 -15.47
N MET A 100 11.29 4.14 -16.71
CA MET A 100 12.12 3.21 -17.48
C MET A 100 13.54 3.75 -17.73
N THR A 101 13.73 5.06 -17.85
CA THR A 101 15.06 5.68 -17.90
C THR A 101 15.78 5.50 -16.57
N HIS A 102 15.12 5.78 -15.44
CA HIS A 102 15.70 5.60 -14.10
C HIS A 102 15.98 4.13 -13.76
N ALA A 103 15.23 3.17 -14.31
CA ALA A 103 15.52 1.74 -14.23
C ALA A 103 16.85 1.34 -14.90
N ARG A 104 17.53 2.28 -15.58
CA ARG A 104 18.88 2.11 -16.12
C ARG A 104 19.96 2.89 -15.38
N SER A 105 19.62 3.52 -14.26
CA SER A 105 20.54 4.29 -13.42
C SER A 105 21.75 3.46 -12.99
N SER A 106 22.90 4.09 -12.80
CA SER A 106 24.05 3.48 -12.14
C SER A 106 23.81 3.26 -10.65
N ASP A 107 22.94 4.06 -10.03
CA ASP A 107 22.55 3.95 -8.64
C ASP A 107 21.55 2.80 -8.44
N GLN A 108 21.91 1.84 -7.58
CA GLN A 108 21.07 0.68 -7.28
C GLN A 108 19.75 1.07 -6.61
N ALA A 109 19.75 2.03 -5.68
CA ALA A 109 18.54 2.45 -4.97
C ALA A 109 17.54 3.09 -5.94
N VAL A 110 18.04 3.84 -6.93
CA VAL A 110 17.21 4.41 -7.99
C VAL A 110 16.65 3.31 -8.90
N ARG A 111 17.45 2.29 -9.25
CA ARG A 111 16.97 1.17 -10.07
C ARG A 111 15.90 0.35 -9.34
N THR A 112 16.10 -0.02 -8.08
CA THR A 112 15.14 -0.82 -7.30
C THR A 112 13.82 -0.06 -7.11
N ALA A 113 13.89 1.25 -6.81
CA ALA A 113 12.73 2.12 -6.74
C ALA A 113 11.98 2.23 -8.08
N ALA A 114 12.72 2.32 -9.21
CA ALA A 114 12.13 2.32 -10.53
C ALA A 114 11.42 0.98 -10.84
N TYR A 115 12.04 -0.16 -10.54
CA TYR A 115 11.40 -1.47 -10.71
C TYR A 115 10.13 -1.60 -9.85
N GLN A 116 10.17 -1.10 -8.61
CA GLN A 116 8.99 -1.05 -7.74
C GLN A 116 7.83 -0.30 -8.41
N ALA A 117 8.14 0.90 -8.90
CA ALA A 117 7.18 1.77 -9.56
C ALA A 117 6.59 1.12 -10.81
N LEU A 118 7.42 0.55 -11.68
CA LEU A 118 6.98 -0.15 -12.89
C LEU A 118 6.06 -1.33 -12.56
N GLY A 119 6.39 -2.09 -11.51
CA GLY A 119 5.54 -3.17 -10.99
C GLY A 119 4.17 -2.65 -10.57
N TRP A 120 4.12 -1.54 -9.83
CA TRP A 120 2.85 -0.91 -9.41
C TRP A 120 2.02 -0.41 -10.59
N MET A 121 2.63 0.23 -11.58
CA MET A 121 1.93 0.72 -12.78
C MET A 121 1.39 -0.42 -13.64
N GLY A 122 2.11 -1.54 -13.75
CA GLY A 122 1.66 -2.67 -14.54
C GLY A 122 1.68 -2.41 -16.05
N ASP A 123 2.48 -1.47 -16.54
CA ASP A 123 2.59 -1.16 -17.97
C ASP A 123 3.52 -2.16 -18.67
N GLU A 124 3.00 -2.83 -19.70
CA GLU A 124 3.69 -3.91 -20.41
C GLU A 124 4.90 -3.39 -21.22
N ARG A 125 4.98 -2.09 -21.50
CA ARG A 125 6.14 -1.45 -22.13
C ARG A 125 7.44 -1.66 -21.33
N ALA A 126 7.34 -1.93 -20.03
CA ALA A 126 8.49 -2.19 -19.17
C ALA A 126 9.04 -3.63 -19.27
N LEU A 127 8.26 -4.60 -19.76
CA LEU A 127 8.67 -6.02 -19.79
C LEU A 127 9.95 -6.29 -20.59
N PRO A 128 10.18 -5.69 -21.78
CA PRO A 128 11.44 -5.88 -22.50
C PRO A 128 12.66 -5.42 -21.70
N LEU A 129 12.53 -4.30 -20.98
CA LEU A 129 13.59 -3.77 -20.12
C LEU A 129 13.90 -4.73 -18.98
N LEU A 130 12.87 -5.19 -18.26
CA LEU A 130 13.02 -6.10 -17.13
C LEU A 130 13.62 -7.45 -17.55
N THR A 131 13.18 -7.99 -18.68
CA THR A 131 13.69 -9.24 -19.26
C THR A 131 15.15 -9.10 -19.67
N ALA A 132 15.52 -8.00 -20.33
CA ALA A 132 16.90 -7.73 -20.70
C ALA A 132 17.79 -7.59 -19.46
N ARG A 133 17.31 -6.88 -18.43
CA ARG A 133 18.03 -6.72 -17.16
C ARG A 133 18.26 -8.05 -16.48
N SER A 134 17.23 -8.88 -16.33
CA SER A 134 17.33 -10.22 -15.73
C SER A 134 18.37 -11.11 -16.44
N ARG A 135 18.49 -11.03 -17.77
CA ARG A 135 19.48 -11.80 -18.54
C ARG A 135 20.90 -11.27 -18.44
N GLN A 136 21.06 -9.96 -18.25
CA GLN A 136 22.36 -9.30 -18.12
C GLN A 136 22.93 -9.39 -16.71
N GLU A 137 22.20 -9.98 -15.76
CA GLU A 137 22.63 -10.12 -14.37
C GLU A 137 23.95 -10.89 -14.28
N ARG A 138 25.02 -10.14 -14.03
CA ARG A 138 26.29 -10.69 -13.55
C ARG A 138 26.09 -11.22 -12.12
N PRO A 139 26.99 -12.09 -11.62
CA PRO A 139 26.98 -12.53 -10.22
C PRO A 139 26.95 -11.40 -9.18
N ALA A 140 27.30 -10.16 -9.58
CA ALA A 140 27.35 -8.96 -8.76
C ALA A 140 26.03 -8.17 -8.61
N ALA A 141 24.94 -8.55 -9.30
CA ALA A 141 23.63 -7.93 -9.03
C ALA A 141 23.17 -8.34 -7.62
N SER A 142 22.74 -7.38 -6.80
CA SER A 142 22.30 -7.66 -5.42
C SER A 142 21.06 -8.54 -5.42
N ALA A 143 20.88 -9.36 -4.38
CA ALA A 143 19.66 -10.17 -4.22
C ALA A 143 18.38 -9.31 -4.22
N GLU A 144 18.50 -8.07 -3.74
CA GLU A 144 17.43 -7.07 -3.77
C GLU A 144 17.06 -6.66 -5.20
N GLU A 145 18.03 -6.41 -6.08
CA GLU A 145 17.75 -6.03 -7.46
C GLU A 145 17.01 -7.15 -8.20
N ARG A 146 17.45 -8.40 -8.00
CA ARG A 146 16.77 -9.59 -8.55
C ARG A 146 15.34 -9.70 -8.07
N PHE A 147 15.14 -9.55 -6.76
CA PHE A 147 13.82 -9.58 -6.14
C PHE A 147 12.88 -8.53 -6.75
N MET A 148 13.38 -7.32 -7.00
CA MET A 148 12.57 -6.23 -7.55
C MET A 148 12.28 -6.40 -9.04
N ILE A 149 13.21 -6.94 -9.83
CA ILE A 149 12.97 -7.28 -11.24
C ILE A 149 11.91 -8.40 -11.34
N GLU A 150 12.04 -9.44 -10.51
CA GLU A 150 11.08 -10.55 -10.42
C GLU A 150 9.69 -10.04 -10.01
N TYR A 151 9.61 -9.23 -8.96
CA TYR A 151 8.39 -8.57 -8.52
C TYR A 151 7.74 -7.78 -9.66
N ALA A 152 8.49 -6.88 -10.31
CA ALA A 152 7.95 -6.00 -11.33
C ALA A 152 7.41 -6.80 -12.51
N THR A 153 8.17 -7.79 -12.96
CA THR A 153 7.80 -8.68 -14.07
C THR A 153 6.50 -9.42 -13.76
N ARG A 154 6.40 -10.06 -12.58
CA ARG A 154 5.21 -10.80 -12.18
C ARG A 154 4.00 -9.90 -11.98
N SER A 155 4.17 -8.75 -11.34
CA SER A 155 3.08 -7.79 -11.12
C SER A 155 2.53 -7.25 -12.44
N ILE A 156 3.41 -6.88 -13.39
CA ILE A 156 3.00 -6.44 -14.73
C ILE A 156 2.26 -7.55 -15.47
N GLN A 157 2.80 -8.78 -15.50
CA GLN A 157 2.16 -9.91 -16.17
C GLN A 157 0.79 -10.25 -15.58
N LEU A 158 0.66 -10.22 -14.24
CA LEU A 158 -0.60 -10.45 -13.57
C LEU A 158 -1.64 -9.38 -13.94
N LYS A 159 -1.28 -8.09 -13.84
CA LYS A 159 -2.18 -6.97 -14.19
C LYS A 159 -2.58 -7.02 -15.66
N ALA A 160 -1.63 -7.34 -16.54
CA ALA A 160 -1.85 -7.54 -17.96
C ALA A 160 -2.82 -8.69 -18.25
N ARG A 161 -2.71 -9.81 -17.52
CA ARG A 161 -3.63 -10.94 -17.61
C ARG A 161 -5.02 -10.55 -17.11
N LEU A 162 -5.12 -9.88 -15.97
CA LEU A 162 -6.39 -9.41 -15.40
C LEU A 162 -7.13 -8.46 -16.35
N ARG A 163 -6.43 -7.52 -16.98
CA ARG A 163 -7.03 -6.58 -17.97
C ARG A 163 -7.67 -7.29 -19.18
N ARG A 164 -7.15 -8.46 -19.56
CA ARG A 164 -7.65 -9.25 -20.71
C ARG A 164 -8.73 -10.26 -20.32
N MET A 165 -8.96 -10.48 -19.03
CA MET A 165 -9.91 -11.48 -18.54
C MET A 165 -11.28 -10.87 -18.24
N PRO A 166 -12.38 -11.61 -18.48
CA PRO A 166 -13.72 -11.21 -18.03
C PRO A 166 -13.75 -10.98 -16.52
N ALA A 167 -14.51 -9.97 -16.07
CA ALA A 167 -14.57 -9.58 -14.66
C ALA A 167 -14.98 -10.74 -13.71
N GLY A 168 -15.82 -11.67 -14.19
CA GLY A 168 -16.23 -12.87 -13.44
C GLY A 168 -15.06 -13.81 -13.11
N ASP A 169 -14.07 -13.92 -13.99
CA ASP A 169 -12.94 -14.85 -13.84
C ASP A 169 -11.77 -14.23 -13.07
N GLN A 170 -11.72 -12.90 -12.98
CA GLN A 170 -10.61 -12.17 -12.34
C GLN A 170 -10.45 -12.55 -10.87
N PHE A 171 -11.55 -12.83 -10.15
CA PHE A 171 -11.47 -13.19 -8.73
C PHE A 171 -10.74 -14.50 -8.50
N ALA A 172 -11.06 -15.52 -9.29
CA ALA A 172 -10.45 -16.84 -9.15
C ALA A 172 -8.93 -16.74 -9.38
N LEU A 173 -8.50 -15.95 -10.37
CA LEU A 173 -7.08 -15.69 -10.60
C LEU A 173 -6.43 -14.95 -9.43
N VAL A 174 -7.04 -13.87 -8.95
CA VAL A 174 -6.55 -13.08 -7.81
C VAL A 174 -6.42 -13.94 -6.56
N ARG A 175 -7.46 -14.70 -6.21
CA ARG A 175 -7.49 -15.61 -5.07
C ARG A 175 -6.37 -16.66 -5.16
N ASN A 176 -6.28 -17.36 -6.29
CA ASN A 176 -5.28 -18.40 -6.46
C ASN A 176 -3.87 -17.82 -6.38
N THR A 177 -3.61 -16.71 -7.07
CA THR A 177 -2.29 -16.07 -7.06
C THR A 177 -1.91 -15.60 -5.66
N LEU A 178 -2.83 -14.99 -4.91
CA LEU A 178 -2.56 -14.55 -3.53
C LEU A 178 -2.09 -15.70 -2.61
N LEU A 179 -2.66 -16.90 -2.81
CA LEU A 179 -2.33 -18.07 -2.02
C LEU A 179 -1.07 -18.81 -2.50
N THR A 180 -0.66 -18.66 -3.77
CA THR A 180 0.47 -19.44 -4.32
C THR A 180 1.71 -18.64 -4.69
N GLU A 181 1.60 -17.32 -4.83
CA GLU A 181 2.70 -16.46 -5.30
C GLU A 181 3.83 -16.40 -4.26
N PRO A 182 5.07 -16.77 -4.62
CA PRO A 182 6.19 -16.74 -3.69
C PRO A 182 6.72 -15.33 -3.39
N ASN A 183 6.56 -14.37 -4.31
CA ASN A 183 7.00 -12.99 -4.08
C ASN A 183 6.00 -12.23 -3.18
N TRP A 184 6.44 -11.87 -1.97
CA TRP A 184 5.58 -11.22 -0.98
C TRP A 184 5.03 -9.86 -1.43
N LEU A 185 5.78 -9.13 -2.25
CA LEU A 185 5.36 -7.81 -2.71
C LEU A 185 4.26 -7.94 -3.79
N VAL A 186 4.33 -8.98 -4.62
CA VAL A 186 3.22 -9.34 -5.55
C VAL A 186 1.97 -9.72 -4.75
N ARG A 187 2.11 -10.52 -3.68
CA ARG A 187 0.97 -10.83 -2.79
C ARG A 187 0.35 -9.57 -2.20
N GLY A 188 1.16 -8.63 -1.72
CA GLY A 188 0.68 -7.36 -1.18
C GLY A 188 -0.04 -6.50 -2.21
N ASP A 189 0.43 -6.49 -3.47
CA ASP A 189 -0.28 -5.85 -4.58
C ASP A 189 -1.67 -6.47 -4.79
N ILE A 190 -1.74 -7.79 -4.81
CA ILE A 190 -3.00 -8.53 -4.99
C ILE A 190 -3.97 -8.27 -3.84
N ALA A 191 -3.47 -8.32 -2.61
CA ALA A 191 -4.25 -8.00 -1.41
C ALA A 191 -4.81 -6.56 -1.49
N ARG A 192 -4.00 -5.59 -1.95
CA ARG A 192 -4.47 -4.21 -2.19
C ARG A 192 -5.56 -4.13 -3.26
N MET A 193 -5.52 -4.96 -4.31
CA MET A 193 -6.62 -5.02 -5.30
C MET A 193 -7.95 -5.52 -4.69
N LEU A 194 -7.88 -6.29 -3.61
CA LEU A 194 -9.05 -6.80 -2.89
C LEU A 194 -9.60 -5.81 -1.85
N SER A 195 -8.84 -4.78 -1.44
CA SER A 195 -9.25 -3.88 -0.35
C SER A 195 -10.60 -3.20 -0.62
N LYS A 196 -10.85 -2.79 -1.87
CA LYS A 196 -12.09 -2.10 -2.30
C LYS A 196 -13.14 -3.05 -2.92
N ARG A 197 -12.88 -4.35 -3.00
CA ARG A 197 -13.80 -5.30 -3.66
C ARG A 197 -14.93 -5.71 -2.71
N ALA A 198 -16.19 -5.56 -3.09
CA ALA A 198 -17.31 -6.09 -2.30
C ALA A 198 -17.35 -7.63 -2.33
N GLY A 199 -17.79 -8.26 -1.24
CA GLY A 199 -17.94 -9.72 -1.15
C GLY A 199 -17.44 -10.29 0.18
N ALA A 200 -18.22 -11.19 0.79
CA ALA A 200 -17.87 -11.86 2.04
C ALA A 200 -16.69 -12.85 1.86
N ASP A 201 -16.55 -13.40 0.66
CA ASP A 201 -15.44 -14.28 0.25
C ASP A 201 -14.07 -13.57 0.25
N VAL A 202 -14.06 -12.25 0.13
CA VAL A 202 -12.84 -11.44 0.20
C VAL A 202 -12.18 -11.52 1.58
N TRP A 203 -12.96 -11.49 2.67
CA TRP A 203 -12.39 -11.64 4.00
C TRP A 203 -11.78 -13.02 4.20
N THR A 204 -12.48 -14.06 3.73
CA THR A 204 -11.97 -15.43 3.78
C THR A 204 -10.61 -15.54 3.11
N VAL A 205 -10.47 -15.08 1.87
CA VAL A 205 -9.18 -15.18 1.17
C VAL A 205 -8.07 -14.35 1.81
N LEU A 206 -8.36 -13.14 2.31
CA LEU A 206 -7.34 -12.29 2.94
C LEU A 206 -6.78 -12.94 4.20
N PHE A 207 -7.63 -13.53 5.03
CA PHE A 207 -7.19 -14.25 6.22
C PHE A 207 -6.56 -15.60 5.92
N ASP A 208 -7.06 -16.37 4.95
CA ASP A 208 -6.39 -17.60 4.48
C ASP A 208 -4.98 -17.30 3.98
N SER A 209 -4.83 -16.15 3.32
CA SER A 209 -3.53 -15.67 2.88
C SER A 209 -2.63 -15.25 4.04
N TYR A 210 -3.16 -14.58 5.06
CA TYR A 210 -2.41 -14.25 6.27
C TYR A 210 -1.91 -15.53 6.94
N GLU A 211 -2.80 -16.49 7.21
CA GLU A 211 -2.47 -17.77 7.85
C GLU A 211 -1.38 -18.52 7.09
N ARG A 212 -1.51 -18.61 5.77
CA ARG A 212 -0.54 -19.30 4.92
C ARG A 212 0.85 -18.68 4.93
N TRP A 213 0.92 -17.36 5.06
CA TRP A 213 2.16 -16.58 4.92
C TRP A 213 2.55 -15.86 6.22
N ALA A 214 2.06 -16.32 7.37
CA ALA A 214 2.29 -15.71 8.68
C ALA A 214 3.78 -15.65 9.07
N SER A 215 4.62 -16.51 8.47
CA SER A 215 6.06 -16.53 8.65
C SER A 215 6.84 -15.50 7.81
N THR A 216 6.16 -14.68 7.00
CA THR A 216 6.79 -13.61 6.19
C THR A 216 6.46 -12.23 6.77
N PRO A 217 7.33 -11.63 7.60
CA PRO A 217 7.01 -10.39 8.32
C PRO A 217 6.63 -9.23 7.41
N GLN A 218 7.33 -9.06 6.28
CA GLN A 218 7.06 -8.00 5.31
C GLN A 218 5.64 -8.14 4.73
N TYR A 219 5.20 -9.37 4.48
CA TYR A 219 3.85 -9.63 4.01
C TYR A 219 2.80 -9.40 5.11
N VAL A 220 3.07 -9.85 6.33
CA VAL A 220 2.18 -9.68 7.49
C VAL A 220 1.89 -8.21 7.78
N GLN A 221 2.88 -7.34 7.59
CA GLN A 221 2.69 -5.89 7.68
C GLN A 221 1.71 -5.39 6.59
N MET A 222 1.97 -5.72 5.33
CA MET A 222 1.14 -5.26 4.21
C MET A 222 -0.30 -5.78 4.27
N ILE A 223 -0.50 -7.07 4.58
CA ILE A 223 -1.84 -7.65 4.68
C ILE A 223 -2.59 -7.01 5.86
N GLY A 224 -1.90 -6.66 6.95
CA GLY A 224 -2.49 -5.93 8.07
C GLY A 224 -3.02 -4.56 7.66
N GLU A 225 -2.28 -3.81 6.84
CA GLU A 225 -2.74 -2.53 6.28
C GLU A 225 -3.99 -2.71 5.40
N VAL A 226 -3.99 -3.74 4.55
CA VAL A 226 -5.14 -4.08 3.69
C VAL A 226 -6.37 -4.44 4.51
N LEU A 227 -6.21 -5.28 5.54
CA LEU A 227 -7.28 -5.67 6.44
C LEU A 227 -7.87 -4.46 7.19
N GLY A 228 -7.00 -3.60 7.74
CA GLY A 228 -7.43 -2.38 8.43
C GLY A 228 -8.11 -1.36 7.51
N GLN A 229 -7.61 -1.17 6.29
CA GLN A 229 -8.27 -0.32 5.29
C GLN A 229 -9.65 -0.85 4.93
N ARG A 230 -9.76 -2.15 4.68
CA ARG A 230 -11.03 -2.79 4.31
C ARG A 230 -12.03 -2.77 5.47
N TYR A 231 -11.55 -2.92 6.71
CA TYR A 231 -12.39 -2.91 7.91
C TYR A 231 -13.20 -1.62 8.03
N ARG A 232 -12.64 -0.49 7.60
CA ARG A 232 -13.33 0.80 7.57
C ARG A 232 -14.55 0.84 6.63
N PHE A 233 -14.63 -0.08 5.67
CA PHE A 233 -15.73 -0.15 4.69
C PHE A 233 -16.71 -1.29 4.98
N ASP A 234 -16.24 -2.40 5.55
CA ASP A 234 -17.06 -3.58 5.85
C ASP A 234 -16.68 -4.18 7.23
N PRO A 235 -17.04 -3.48 8.33
CA PRO A 235 -16.67 -3.91 9.69
C PRO A 235 -17.40 -5.20 10.10
N THR A 236 -18.68 -5.35 9.73
CA THR A 236 -19.49 -6.52 10.10
C THR A 236 -18.99 -7.82 9.45
N GLY A 237 -18.57 -7.76 8.18
CA GLY A 237 -17.99 -8.92 7.49
C GLY A 237 -16.66 -9.38 8.11
N TYR A 238 -15.90 -8.46 8.71
CA TYR A 238 -14.60 -8.73 9.30
C TYR A 238 -14.66 -9.68 10.50
N ILE A 239 -15.47 -9.34 11.51
CA ILE A 239 -15.58 -10.17 12.73
C ILE A 239 -16.20 -11.53 12.41
N ALA A 240 -17.20 -11.57 11.51
CA ALA A 240 -17.80 -12.82 11.06
C ALA A 240 -16.76 -13.76 10.41
N ALA A 241 -15.83 -13.21 9.63
CA ALA A 241 -14.80 -14.00 8.94
C ALA A 241 -13.70 -14.55 9.86
N VAL A 242 -13.52 -13.99 11.06
CA VAL A 242 -12.49 -14.44 12.02
C VAL A 242 -13.03 -15.30 13.14
N LYS A 243 -14.34 -15.23 13.46
CA LYS A 243 -14.94 -15.96 14.60
C LYS A 243 -14.59 -17.46 14.64
N ARG A 244 -14.50 -18.10 13.47
CA ARG A 244 -14.19 -19.54 13.34
C ARG A 244 -12.73 -19.87 13.06
N ARG A 245 -11.83 -18.87 13.07
CA ARG A 245 -10.40 -19.04 12.79
C ARG A 245 -9.61 -19.44 14.05
N PRO A 246 -8.37 -19.94 13.88
CA PRO A 246 -7.49 -20.24 15.00
C PRO A 246 -7.26 -19.02 15.93
N PRO A 247 -6.99 -19.24 17.23
CA PRO A 247 -6.81 -18.17 18.21
C PRO A 247 -5.78 -17.10 17.81
N GLU A 248 -4.66 -17.50 17.23
CA GLU A 248 -3.60 -16.60 16.76
C GLU A 248 -4.10 -15.62 15.68
N THR A 249 -4.97 -16.10 14.79
CA THR A 249 -5.56 -15.27 13.74
C THR A 249 -6.65 -14.35 14.30
N ARG A 250 -7.43 -14.82 15.27
CA ARG A 250 -8.41 -13.98 15.98
C ARG A 250 -7.72 -12.86 16.76
N LEU A 251 -6.64 -13.18 17.48
CA LEU A 251 -5.81 -12.18 18.18
C LEU A 251 -5.26 -11.14 17.21
N TYR A 252 -4.60 -11.59 16.14
CA TYR A 252 -4.07 -10.73 15.10
C TYR A 252 -5.17 -9.82 14.54
N ALA A 253 -6.35 -10.35 14.25
CA ALA A 253 -7.46 -9.60 13.70
C ALA A 253 -7.98 -8.51 14.66
N LEU A 254 -8.15 -8.83 15.95
CA LEU A 254 -8.58 -7.87 16.97
C LEU A 254 -7.56 -6.74 17.17
N GLU A 255 -6.27 -7.05 17.09
CA GLU A 255 -5.22 -6.04 17.15
C GLU A 255 -5.24 -5.09 15.94
N ARG A 256 -5.56 -5.57 14.74
CA ARG A 256 -5.61 -4.70 13.55
C ARG A 256 -6.69 -3.63 13.61
N ILE A 257 -7.75 -3.85 14.38
CA ILE A 257 -8.84 -2.90 14.53
C ILE A 257 -8.76 -2.11 15.85
N SER A 258 -7.71 -2.31 16.65
CA SER A 258 -7.64 -1.78 18.02
C SER A 258 -7.66 -0.27 18.12
N ASP A 259 -7.19 0.42 17.09
CA ASP A 259 -7.09 1.88 17.06
C ASP A 259 -8.37 2.53 16.53
N PHE A 260 -9.16 1.77 15.77
CA PHE A 260 -10.36 2.26 15.09
C PHE A 260 -11.53 1.27 15.15
N PRO A 261 -11.92 0.74 16.33
CA PRO A 261 -13.05 -0.18 16.39
C PRO A 261 -14.36 0.51 15.96
N HIS A 262 -15.21 -0.20 15.24
CA HIS A 262 -16.47 0.32 14.71
C HIS A 262 -17.65 -0.12 15.58
N ILE A 263 -18.59 0.80 15.84
CA ILE A 263 -19.72 0.57 16.75
C ILE A 263 -20.64 -0.58 16.31
N SER A 264 -20.74 -0.83 15.00
CA SER A 264 -21.51 -1.94 14.43
C SER A 264 -21.09 -3.31 14.96
N ASP A 265 -19.84 -3.44 15.41
CA ASP A 265 -19.28 -4.71 15.83
C ASP A 265 -19.37 -4.92 17.34
N MET A 266 -19.93 -3.96 18.09
CA MET A 266 -20.01 -4.01 19.54
C MET A 266 -20.63 -5.33 20.03
N GLY A 267 -21.75 -5.77 19.43
CA GLY A 267 -22.39 -7.03 19.81
C GLY A 267 -21.51 -8.25 19.52
N ALA A 268 -20.80 -8.25 18.39
CA ALA A 268 -19.92 -9.35 18.03
C ALA A 268 -18.64 -9.39 18.89
N ILE A 269 -18.10 -8.23 19.25
CA ILE A 269 -16.93 -8.11 20.15
C ILE A 269 -17.32 -8.50 21.58
N MET A 270 -18.51 -8.12 22.05
CA MET A 270 -19.06 -8.54 23.33
C MET A 270 -19.18 -10.07 23.40
N ASP A 271 -19.79 -10.68 22.38
CA ASP A 271 -19.90 -12.14 22.26
C ASP A 271 -18.52 -12.82 22.30
N VAL A 272 -17.52 -12.31 21.58
CA VAL A 272 -16.15 -12.83 21.64
C VAL A 272 -15.54 -12.66 23.03
N SER A 273 -15.73 -11.51 23.69
CA SER A 273 -15.17 -11.24 25.02
C SER A 273 -15.72 -12.19 26.10
N GLU A 274 -16.97 -12.62 25.96
CA GLU A 274 -17.66 -13.47 26.92
C GLU A 274 -17.47 -14.97 26.61
N THR A 275 -17.48 -15.34 25.33
CA THR A 275 -17.66 -16.74 24.91
C THR A 275 -16.46 -17.37 24.21
N ASP A 276 -15.45 -16.60 23.78
CA ASP A 276 -14.31 -17.19 23.05
C ASP A 276 -13.57 -18.18 23.95
N ALA A 277 -13.16 -19.33 23.41
CA ALA A 277 -12.49 -20.37 24.18
C ALA A 277 -11.09 -19.93 24.66
N ASP A 278 -10.41 -19.08 23.90
CA ASP A 278 -9.06 -18.62 24.19
C ASP A 278 -9.07 -17.39 25.12
N ALA A 279 -8.33 -17.48 26.23
CA ALA A 279 -8.32 -16.43 27.25
C ALA A 279 -7.70 -15.11 26.76
N MET A 280 -6.67 -15.18 25.91
CA MET A 280 -6.03 -13.99 25.35
C MET A 280 -6.96 -13.31 24.35
N VAL A 281 -7.69 -14.10 23.55
CA VAL A 281 -8.70 -13.56 22.63
C VAL A 281 -9.79 -12.83 23.41
N ARG A 282 -10.31 -13.42 24.50
CA ARG A 282 -11.28 -12.77 25.38
C ARG A 282 -10.74 -11.46 25.95
N GLU A 283 -9.55 -11.49 26.53
CA GLU A 283 -8.91 -10.29 27.11
C GLU A 283 -8.78 -9.17 26.08
N ARG A 284 -8.28 -9.49 24.88
CA ARG A 284 -8.12 -8.51 23.81
C ARG A 284 -9.46 -7.94 23.34
N ALA A 285 -10.50 -8.77 23.24
CA ALA A 285 -11.84 -8.32 22.91
C ALA A 285 -12.43 -7.41 24.02
N THR A 286 -12.21 -7.71 25.29
CA THR A 286 -12.62 -6.87 26.43
C THR A 286 -11.95 -5.48 26.38
N ILE A 287 -10.65 -5.41 26.09
CA ILE A 287 -9.94 -4.13 25.91
C ILE A 287 -10.57 -3.34 24.76
N LEU A 288 -10.89 -4.01 23.65
CA LEU A 288 -11.51 -3.38 22.48
C LEU A 288 -12.91 -2.86 22.79
N LEU A 289 -13.71 -3.64 23.53
CA LEU A 289 -15.04 -3.24 23.99
C LEU A 289 -14.98 -2.02 24.90
N GLY A 290 -14.01 -1.97 25.83
CA GLY A 290 -13.76 -0.80 26.66
C GLY A 290 -13.46 0.46 25.84
N LYS A 291 -12.67 0.34 24.76
CA LYS A 291 -12.42 1.46 23.83
C LYS A 291 -13.67 1.91 23.08
N LEU A 292 -14.55 0.99 22.72
CA LEU A 292 -15.83 1.30 22.07
C LEU A 292 -16.80 2.03 23.01
N LEU A 293 -16.87 1.59 24.27
CA LEU A 293 -17.76 2.18 25.28
C LEU A 293 -17.30 3.57 25.75
N ASN A 294 -16.01 3.88 25.63
CA ASN A 294 -15.43 5.18 25.99
C ASN A 294 -15.48 6.22 24.86
N ARG A 295 -16.04 5.90 23.69
CA ARG A 295 -16.23 6.81 22.56
C ARG A 295 -17.63 7.41 22.57
#